data_AF-W4HDW9-F1
#
_entry.id   AF-W4HDW9-F1
#
_cell.length_a   1.000
_cell.length_b   1.000
_cell.length_c   1.000
_cell.angle_alpha   90.00
_cell.angle_beta   90.00
_cell.angle_gamma   90.00
#
_symmetry.space_group_name_H-M   'P 1'
#
loop_
_entity.id
_entity.type
_entity.pdbx_description
1 polymer ?
#
loop_
_entity_poly.entity_id
_entity_poly.type
_entity_poly.pdbx_seq_one_letter_code
_entity_poly.pdbx_strand_id
1 'polypeptide(L)'
;MTKRSPIYTATAKAWAAKPGEPVSVGLTDTAKLIRGALKAKFPRTKFSVRTSRFSGGTSIDISWTDGPTAELVDSITGPFQSGGFDGMIDMAFSVGGWLYPDGTAAFRETSGTEGSAGMVPAAAGEPGTDGAIPVRFGGKYVHTRRETTLAHMQRTLTSYAARWPGCPLAEAIKAGEVGVEPGRYGAWEYTGNPGAIRGAVGKGGHYGGDVALSHHAARRMTAA
;
A
#
# COMPACT_ATOMS: atom_id res chain seq x y z
N MET A 1 -7.36 -27.46 -1.17
CA MET A 1 -5.90 -27.23 -1.08
C MET A 1 -5.57 -25.98 -1.88
N THR A 2 -5.04 -24.93 -1.24
CA THR A 2 -4.55 -23.75 -1.96
C THR A 2 -3.40 -24.19 -2.88
N LYS A 3 -3.52 -23.93 -4.18
CA LYS A 3 -2.53 -24.35 -5.18
C LYS A 3 -1.19 -23.68 -4.86
N ARG A 4 -0.10 -24.47 -4.76
CA ARG A 4 1.25 -23.93 -4.54
C ARG A 4 1.65 -23.04 -5.72
N SER A 5 2.30 -21.92 -5.42
CA SER A 5 2.89 -21.04 -6.43
C SER A 5 4.01 -21.79 -7.17
N PRO A 6 4.06 -21.73 -8.52
CA PRO A 6 5.18 -22.28 -9.29
C PRO A 6 6.51 -21.63 -8.91
N ILE A 7 6.49 -20.32 -8.63
CA ILE A 7 7.67 -19.57 -8.18
C ILE A 7 8.11 -20.08 -6.82
N TYR A 8 7.17 -20.23 -5.86
CA TYR A 8 7.50 -20.85 -4.56
C TYR A 8 8.14 -22.23 -4.73
N THR A 9 7.59 -23.08 -5.60
CA THR A 9 8.08 -24.45 -5.78
C THR A 9 9.51 -24.46 -6.31
N ALA A 10 9.83 -23.59 -7.27
CA ALA A 10 11.19 -23.43 -7.79
C ALA A 10 12.14 -22.86 -6.72
N THR A 11 11.72 -21.83 -6.00
CA THR A 11 12.52 -21.18 -4.94
C THR A 11 12.77 -22.14 -3.76
N ALA A 12 11.77 -22.93 -3.37
CA ALA A 12 11.89 -23.93 -2.30
C ALA A 12 12.90 -25.02 -2.68
N LYS A 13 12.89 -25.48 -3.94
CA LYS A 13 13.90 -26.42 -4.45
C LYS A 13 15.31 -25.82 -4.39
N ALA A 14 15.46 -24.56 -4.78
CA ALA A 14 16.75 -23.87 -4.73
C ALA A 14 17.25 -23.69 -3.29
N TRP A 15 16.34 -23.38 -2.36
CA TRP A 15 16.67 -23.22 -0.93
C TRP A 15 17.07 -24.55 -0.30
N ALA A 16 16.36 -25.63 -0.60
CA ALA A 16 16.69 -26.97 -0.09
C ALA A 16 18.09 -27.45 -0.52
N ALA A 17 18.62 -26.96 -1.65
CA ALA A 17 19.97 -27.25 -2.09
C ALA A 17 21.06 -26.52 -1.28
N LYS A 18 20.72 -25.39 -0.65
CA LYS A 18 21.61 -24.59 0.22
C LYS A 18 20.84 -24.04 1.44
N PRO A 19 20.51 -24.90 2.41
CA PRO A 19 19.77 -24.46 3.59
C PRO A 19 20.57 -23.41 4.39
N GLY A 20 19.86 -22.45 4.98
CA GLY A 20 20.46 -21.38 5.80
C GLY A 20 20.75 -20.07 5.07
N GLU A 21 20.82 -20.08 3.73
CA GLU A 21 20.98 -18.85 2.94
C GLU A 21 19.65 -18.43 2.28
N PRO A 22 19.29 -17.14 2.29
CA PRO A 22 18.09 -16.67 1.59
C PRO A 22 18.26 -16.77 0.07
N VAL A 23 17.23 -17.26 -0.63
CA VAL A 23 17.24 -17.39 -2.08
C VAL A 23 16.74 -16.11 -2.75
N SER A 24 17.43 -15.66 -3.80
CA SER A 24 16.99 -14.51 -4.60
C SER A 24 15.80 -14.87 -5.50
N VAL A 25 14.72 -14.08 -5.43
CA VAL A 25 13.58 -14.14 -6.34
C VAL A 25 13.70 -12.99 -7.34
N GLY A 26 13.73 -13.29 -8.64
CA GLY A 26 13.93 -12.27 -9.68
C GLY A 26 12.85 -11.18 -9.69
N LEU A 27 13.17 -9.99 -10.20
CA LEU A 27 12.24 -8.83 -10.27
C LEU A 27 10.93 -9.19 -10.99
N THR A 28 11.03 -9.87 -12.13
CA THR A 28 9.85 -10.28 -12.92
C THR A 28 8.99 -11.28 -12.17
N ASP A 29 9.60 -12.22 -11.45
CA ASP A 29 8.86 -13.21 -10.66
C ASP A 29 8.25 -12.59 -9.41
N THR A 30 8.95 -11.65 -8.76
CA THR A 30 8.39 -10.82 -7.69
C THR A 30 7.12 -10.09 -8.18
N ALA A 31 7.17 -9.49 -9.37
CA ALA A 31 5.99 -8.85 -9.96
C ALA A 31 4.86 -9.84 -10.29
N LYS A 32 5.16 -11.10 -10.65
CA LYS A 32 4.13 -12.15 -10.84
C LYS A 32 3.49 -12.54 -9.51
N LEU A 33 4.28 -12.68 -8.45
CA LEU A 33 3.76 -12.96 -7.09
C LEU A 33 2.83 -11.84 -6.62
N ILE A 34 3.24 -10.58 -6.77
CA ILE A 34 2.42 -9.40 -6.47
C ILE A 34 1.08 -9.45 -7.23
N ARG A 35 1.11 -9.70 -8.55
CA ARG A 35 -0.12 -9.82 -9.34
C ARG A 35 -1.03 -10.94 -8.82
N GLY A 36 -0.45 -12.08 -8.40
CA GLY A 36 -1.18 -13.18 -7.81
C GLY A 36 -1.87 -12.80 -6.50
N ALA A 37 -1.11 -12.20 -5.58
CA ALA A 37 -1.62 -11.75 -4.28
C ALA A 37 -2.74 -10.71 -4.43
N LEU A 38 -2.55 -9.70 -5.29
CA LEU A 38 -3.55 -8.67 -5.56
C LEU A 38 -4.82 -9.24 -6.20
N LYS A 39 -4.68 -10.14 -7.18
CA LYS A 39 -5.84 -10.77 -7.83
C LYS A 39 -6.65 -11.63 -6.86
N ALA A 40 -5.98 -12.31 -5.92
CA ALA A 40 -6.64 -13.12 -4.91
C ALA A 40 -7.44 -12.26 -3.92
N LYS A 41 -6.91 -11.10 -3.51
CA LYS A 41 -7.56 -10.20 -2.54
C LYS A 41 -8.59 -9.27 -3.18
N PHE A 42 -8.35 -8.81 -4.40
CA PHE A 42 -9.19 -7.84 -5.10
C PHE A 42 -9.53 -8.31 -6.52
N PRO A 43 -10.33 -9.38 -6.66
CA PRO A 43 -10.59 -10.02 -7.95
C PRO A 43 -11.32 -9.11 -8.96
N ARG A 44 -11.99 -8.05 -8.49
CA ARG A 44 -12.74 -7.09 -9.33
C ARG A 44 -11.91 -5.86 -9.75
N THR A 45 -10.69 -5.71 -9.25
CA THR A 45 -9.84 -4.56 -9.53
C THR A 45 -8.77 -4.94 -10.55
N LYS A 46 -8.64 -4.13 -11.60
CA LYS A 46 -7.60 -4.28 -12.61
C LYS A 46 -6.35 -3.51 -12.17
N PHE A 47 -5.30 -4.23 -11.83
CA PHE A 47 -3.99 -3.65 -11.51
C PHE A 47 -3.06 -3.66 -12.72
N SER A 48 -2.37 -2.56 -12.95
CA SER A 48 -1.17 -2.46 -13.76
C SER A 48 0.04 -2.62 -12.85
N VAL A 49 0.86 -3.65 -13.08
CA VAL A 49 2.10 -3.88 -12.34
C VAL A 49 3.24 -3.82 -13.35
N ARG A 50 4.11 -2.83 -13.22
CA ARG A 50 5.25 -2.59 -14.11
C ARG A 50 6.54 -2.68 -13.32
N THR A 51 7.62 -3.07 -14.00
CA THR A 51 8.94 -3.24 -13.38
C THR A 51 9.92 -2.33 -14.08
N SER A 52 10.81 -1.69 -13.33
CA SER A 52 11.83 -0.80 -13.86
C SER A 52 13.20 -1.16 -13.30
N ARG A 53 14.25 -0.94 -14.11
CA ARG A 53 15.65 -1.05 -13.70
C ARG A 53 16.34 0.27 -14.03
N PHE A 54 17.14 0.78 -13.12
CA PHE A 54 17.84 2.06 -13.27
C PHE A 54 19.18 2.03 -12.53
N SER A 55 20.03 3.02 -12.79
CA SER A 55 21.29 3.21 -12.06
C SER A 55 21.00 3.43 -10.58
N GLY A 56 21.20 2.41 -9.75
CA GLY A 56 20.95 2.47 -8.31
C GLY A 56 19.83 1.54 -7.80
N GLY A 57 19.13 0.80 -8.66
CA GLY A 57 18.23 -0.25 -8.20
C GLY A 57 17.14 -0.71 -9.16
N THR A 58 16.14 -1.34 -8.56
CA THR A 58 14.96 -1.88 -9.22
C THR A 58 13.70 -1.40 -8.51
N SER A 59 12.65 -1.12 -9.28
CA SER A 59 11.34 -0.77 -8.72
C SER A 59 10.23 -1.60 -9.36
N ILE A 60 9.13 -1.73 -8.62
CA ILE A 60 7.86 -2.24 -9.10
C ILE A 60 6.82 -1.15 -8.87
N ASP A 61 6.20 -0.70 -9.95
CA ASP A 61 5.18 0.34 -9.94
C ASP A 61 3.81 -0.29 -10.15
N ILE A 62 2.91 -0.10 -9.19
CA ILE A 62 1.57 -0.67 -9.16
C ILE A 62 0.57 0.46 -9.27
N SER A 63 -0.25 0.45 -10.32
CA SER A 63 -1.32 1.43 -10.49
C SER A 63 -2.66 0.79 -10.78
N TRP A 64 -3.73 1.43 -10.31
CA TRP A 64 -5.10 1.03 -10.57
C TRP A 64 -6.03 2.24 -10.45
N THR A 65 -7.23 2.09 -11.02
CA THR A 65 -8.27 3.11 -10.97
C THR A 65 -9.42 2.63 -10.08
N ASP A 66 -9.91 3.51 -9.20
CA ASP A 66 -10.94 3.23 -8.20
C ASP A 66 -10.57 2.04 -7.28
N GLY A 67 -11.52 1.25 -6.81
CA GLY A 67 -11.24 0.02 -6.05
C GLY A 67 -10.68 0.23 -4.63
N PRO A 68 -9.80 -0.67 -4.13
CA PRO A 68 -9.27 -0.61 -2.76
C PRO A 68 -8.41 0.63 -2.54
N THR A 69 -8.28 1.04 -1.27
CA THR A 69 -7.40 2.14 -0.86
C THR A 69 -5.93 1.78 -1.11
N ALA A 70 -5.10 2.81 -1.29
CA ALA A 70 -3.65 2.62 -1.41
C ALA A 70 -3.10 1.87 -0.19
N GLU A 71 -3.49 2.26 1.02
CA GLU A 71 -3.12 1.60 2.28
C GLU A 71 -3.39 0.08 2.28
N LEU A 72 -4.54 -0.36 1.74
CA LEU A 72 -4.85 -1.79 1.69
C LEU A 72 -3.95 -2.52 0.69
N VAL A 73 -3.66 -1.90 -0.45
CA VAL A 73 -2.75 -2.46 -1.44
C VAL A 73 -1.32 -2.49 -0.90
N ASP A 74 -0.85 -1.42 -0.26
CA ASP A 74 0.46 -1.31 0.37
C ASP A 74 0.68 -2.39 1.43
N SER A 75 -0.33 -2.67 2.27
CA SER A 75 -0.25 -3.73 3.28
C SER A 75 -0.01 -5.12 2.68
N ILE A 76 -0.45 -5.35 1.45
CA ILE A 76 -0.27 -6.62 0.72
C ILE A 76 1.05 -6.64 -0.04
N THR A 77 1.46 -5.50 -0.60
CA THR A 77 2.59 -5.44 -1.54
C THR A 77 3.91 -5.06 -0.86
N GLY A 78 3.86 -4.37 0.28
CA GLY A 78 5.02 -3.97 1.08
C GLY A 78 5.97 -5.13 1.42
N PRO A 79 5.48 -6.31 1.84
CA PRO A 79 6.33 -7.46 2.14
C PRO A 79 7.17 -8.00 0.96
N PHE A 80 6.88 -7.59 -0.27
CA PHE A 80 7.66 -7.96 -1.45
C PHE A 80 8.85 -7.02 -1.73
N GLN A 81 9.00 -5.93 -0.96
CA GLN A 81 10.15 -5.05 -1.06
C GLN A 81 11.40 -5.72 -0.51
N SER A 82 12.54 -5.49 -1.16
CA SER A 82 13.84 -5.98 -0.67
C SER A 82 14.76 -4.90 -0.11
N GLY A 83 14.26 -3.68 0.05
CA GLY A 83 14.99 -2.61 0.69
C GLY A 83 14.19 -1.32 0.84
N GLY A 84 14.87 -0.31 1.34
CA GLY A 84 14.34 1.04 1.48
C GLY A 84 15.47 2.07 1.43
N PHE A 85 15.11 3.32 1.73
CA PHE A 85 16.05 4.43 1.79
C PHE A 85 15.84 5.19 3.10
N ASP A 86 16.92 5.40 3.83
CA ASP A 86 16.92 6.21 5.05
C ASP A 86 17.49 7.59 4.72
N GLY A 87 16.60 8.58 4.68
CA GLY A 87 16.95 9.97 4.38
C GLY A 87 17.78 10.65 5.47
N MET A 88 17.81 10.12 6.70
CA MET A 88 18.62 10.71 7.78
C MET A 88 20.12 10.58 7.51
N ILE A 89 20.51 9.47 6.90
CA ILE A 89 21.92 9.15 6.62
C ILE A 89 22.22 9.08 5.12
N ASP A 90 21.26 9.42 4.27
CA ASP A 90 21.37 9.37 2.80
C ASP A 90 21.79 7.97 2.28
N MET A 91 21.33 6.90 2.94
CA MET A 91 21.75 5.53 2.62
C MET A 91 20.57 4.58 2.43
N ALA A 92 20.74 3.65 1.49
CA ALA A 92 19.81 2.55 1.33
C ALA A 92 20.08 1.40 2.30
N PHE A 93 19.01 0.72 2.71
CA PHE A 93 19.08 -0.49 3.53
C PHE A 93 18.38 -1.65 2.82
N SER A 94 18.70 -2.87 3.28
CA SER A 94 18.13 -4.11 2.72
C SER A 94 17.08 -4.69 3.65
N VAL A 95 16.10 -5.37 3.04
CA VAL A 95 15.04 -6.11 3.71
C VAL A 95 15.02 -7.54 3.16
N GLY A 96 14.96 -8.51 4.06
CA GLY A 96 14.67 -9.91 3.76
C GLY A 96 13.18 -10.18 3.89
N GLY A 97 12.68 -11.12 3.06
CA GLY A 97 11.29 -11.55 3.11
C GLY A 97 11.15 -13.05 3.36
N TRP A 98 9.96 -13.43 3.82
CA TRP A 98 9.46 -14.80 3.79
C TRP A 98 8.59 -14.99 2.53
N LEU A 99 8.75 -16.11 1.83
CA LEU A 99 7.87 -16.52 0.73
C LEU A 99 7.06 -17.75 1.15
N TYR A 100 5.74 -17.65 1.09
CA TYR A 100 4.82 -18.73 1.48
C TYR A 100 4.45 -19.63 0.30
N PRO A 101 3.96 -20.86 0.58
CA PRO A 101 3.55 -21.82 -0.45
C PRO A 101 2.55 -21.29 -1.48
N ASP A 102 1.65 -20.39 -1.08
CA ASP A 102 0.63 -19.78 -1.95
C ASP A 102 1.16 -18.60 -2.79
N GLY A 103 2.41 -18.18 -2.57
CA GLY A 103 3.05 -17.05 -3.24
C GLY A 103 2.85 -15.70 -2.53
N THR A 104 2.24 -15.67 -1.35
CA THR A 104 2.23 -14.47 -0.49
C THR A 104 3.59 -14.28 0.20
N ALA A 105 3.79 -13.10 0.78
CA ALA A 105 5.04 -12.73 1.43
C ALA A 105 4.80 -12.08 2.80
N ALA A 106 5.81 -12.17 3.66
CA ALA A 106 5.88 -11.42 4.92
C ALA A 106 7.28 -10.84 5.11
N PHE A 107 7.39 -9.82 5.95
CA PHE A 107 8.66 -9.29 6.41
C PHE A 107 9.44 -10.38 7.18
N ARG A 108 10.74 -10.52 6.89
CA ARG A 108 11.65 -11.41 7.63
C ARG A 108 12.64 -10.64 8.46
N GLU A 109 13.43 -9.76 7.86
CA GLU A 109 14.49 -9.07 8.59
C GLU A 109 14.93 -7.77 7.92
N THR A 110 15.47 -6.87 8.73
CA THR A 110 16.36 -5.80 8.30
C THR A 110 17.41 -5.57 9.39
N SER A 111 18.64 -5.25 8.99
CA SER A 111 19.68 -4.81 9.93
C SER A 111 19.40 -3.40 10.49
N GLY A 112 18.43 -2.68 9.91
CA GLY A 112 18.20 -1.29 10.21
C GLY A 112 19.38 -0.40 9.80
N THR A 113 19.31 0.84 10.25
CA THR A 113 20.29 1.91 10.03
C THR A 113 20.64 2.66 11.31
N GLU A 114 20.00 2.37 12.45
CA GLU A 114 20.28 3.00 13.75
C GLU A 114 21.75 2.91 14.17
N GLY A 115 22.42 1.78 13.86
CA GLY A 115 23.86 1.59 14.11
C GLY A 115 24.77 2.55 13.33
N SER A 116 24.22 3.24 12.32
CA SER A 116 24.89 4.27 11.52
C SER A 116 24.30 5.66 11.75
N ALA A 117 23.66 5.90 12.90
CA ALA A 117 22.90 7.13 13.22
C ALA A 117 21.70 7.39 12.29
N GLY A 118 21.15 6.33 11.70
CA GLY A 118 19.90 6.36 10.94
C GLY A 118 18.65 6.19 11.81
N MET A 119 17.49 6.13 11.17
CA MET A 119 16.17 6.12 11.80
C MET A 119 15.41 4.80 11.64
N VAL A 120 15.97 3.82 10.92
CA VAL A 120 15.32 2.53 10.68
C VAL A 120 15.80 1.52 11.71
N PRO A 121 14.93 0.99 12.58
CA PRO A 121 15.34 0.01 13.57
C PRO A 121 15.70 -1.32 12.92
N ALA A 122 16.65 -2.03 13.53
CA ALA A 122 16.85 -3.44 13.23
C ALA A 122 15.60 -4.22 13.67
N ALA A 123 15.13 -5.12 12.81
CA ALA A 123 13.94 -5.92 13.11
C ALA A 123 14.04 -7.28 12.45
N ALA A 124 13.47 -8.28 13.13
CA ALA A 124 13.30 -9.63 12.59
C ALA A 124 11.88 -10.11 12.91
N GLY A 125 11.29 -10.86 12.00
CA GLY A 125 9.98 -11.48 12.12
C GLY A 125 10.07 -12.95 11.81
N GLU A 126 9.49 -13.76 12.68
CA GLU A 126 9.32 -15.20 12.44
C GLU A 126 8.29 -15.44 11.33
N PRO A 127 8.38 -16.56 10.60
CA PRO A 127 7.37 -16.92 9.62
C PRO A 127 6.04 -17.19 10.34
N GLY A 128 4.94 -16.67 9.78
CA GLY A 128 3.60 -16.80 10.38
C GLY A 128 2.99 -18.20 10.26
N THR A 129 3.55 -19.06 9.40
CA THR A 129 3.11 -20.45 9.20
C THR A 129 4.25 -21.33 8.72
N ASP A 130 4.12 -22.63 8.91
CA ASP A 130 5.06 -23.64 8.38
C ASP A 130 5.21 -23.57 6.86
N GLY A 131 6.42 -23.89 6.39
CA GLY A 131 6.75 -23.98 4.97
C GLY A 131 7.12 -22.66 4.30
N ALA A 132 7.19 -21.55 5.03
CA ALA A 132 7.81 -20.32 4.55
C ALA A 132 9.30 -20.53 4.29
N ILE A 133 9.83 -19.93 3.23
CA ILE A 133 11.26 -19.98 2.89
C ILE A 133 11.86 -18.57 2.91
N PRO A 134 13.11 -18.40 3.38
CA PRO A 134 13.76 -17.10 3.43
C PRO A 134 14.19 -16.68 2.02
N VAL A 135 13.85 -15.46 1.62
CA VAL A 135 14.14 -14.94 0.28
C VAL A 135 14.64 -13.50 0.30
N ARG A 136 15.28 -13.10 -0.81
CA ARG A 136 15.47 -11.69 -1.19
C ARG A 136 14.69 -11.41 -2.47
N PHE A 137 13.70 -10.54 -2.41
CA PHE A 137 12.91 -10.18 -3.58
C PHE A 137 13.67 -9.26 -4.55
N GLY A 138 13.29 -9.29 -5.82
CA GLY A 138 14.03 -8.61 -6.88
C GLY A 138 13.64 -7.14 -7.06
N GLY A 139 12.64 -6.65 -6.34
CA GLY A 139 12.20 -5.25 -6.35
C GLY A 139 12.62 -4.55 -5.06
N LYS A 140 13.60 -3.66 -5.14
CA LYS A 140 14.04 -2.89 -3.96
C LYS A 140 12.90 -2.00 -3.48
N TYR A 141 12.29 -1.26 -4.40
CA TYR A 141 11.16 -0.39 -4.11
C TYR A 141 9.87 -0.93 -4.73
N VAL A 142 8.77 -0.82 -4.01
CA VAL A 142 7.43 -1.09 -4.52
C VAL A 142 6.60 0.15 -4.27
N HIS A 143 6.12 0.77 -5.34
CA HIS A 143 5.30 1.98 -5.30
C HIS A 143 3.88 1.64 -5.70
N THR A 144 2.92 2.20 -4.98
CA THR A 144 1.51 2.09 -5.32
C THR A 144 0.95 3.47 -5.68
N ARG A 145 0.09 3.51 -6.69
CA ARG A 145 -0.60 4.72 -7.11
C ARG A 145 -2.04 4.39 -7.46
N ARG A 146 -2.97 4.98 -6.71
CA ARG A 146 -4.39 4.90 -7.00
C ARG A 146 -4.85 6.16 -7.72
N GLU A 147 -5.51 5.97 -8.86
CA GLU A 147 -6.28 7.03 -9.50
C GLU A 147 -7.75 6.89 -9.08
N THR A 148 -8.43 8.02 -8.83
CA THR A 148 -9.84 8.01 -8.44
C THR A 148 -10.68 8.76 -9.46
N THR A 149 -11.76 8.14 -9.92
CA THR A 149 -12.68 8.77 -10.88
C THR A 149 -13.64 9.73 -10.19
N LEU A 150 -14.10 10.76 -10.92
CA LEU A 150 -15.15 11.67 -10.44
C LEU A 150 -16.38 10.91 -9.93
N ALA A 151 -16.83 9.93 -10.71
CA ALA A 151 -18.00 9.13 -10.36
C ALA A 151 -17.79 8.36 -9.05
N HIS A 152 -16.58 7.87 -8.78
CA HIS A 152 -16.26 7.24 -7.50
C HIS A 152 -16.26 8.24 -6.34
N MET A 153 -15.68 9.43 -6.53
CA MET A 153 -15.68 10.47 -5.50
C MET A 153 -17.10 10.93 -5.16
N GLN A 154 -17.94 11.17 -6.17
CA GLN A 154 -19.35 11.50 -6.00
C GLN A 154 -20.11 10.40 -5.24
N ARG A 155 -19.97 9.14 -5.65
CA ARG A 155 -20.58 8.00 -4.93
C ARG A 155 -20.12 7.92 -3.48
N THR A 156 -18.86 8.25 -3.21
CA THR A 156 -18.31 8.25 -1.85
C THR A 156 -18.96 9.32 -0.98
N LEU A 157 -19.10 10.54 -1.50
CA LEU A 157 -19.82 11.63 -0.81
C LEU A 157 -21.28 11.28 -0.56
N THR A 158 -21.98 10.74 -1.57
CA THR A 158 -23.38 10.30 -1.41
C THR A 158 -23.50 9.21 -0.34
N SER A 159 -22.60 8.21 -0.36
CA SER A 159 -22.61 7.12 0.62
C SER A 159 -22.29 7.61 2.03
N TYR A 160 -21.36 8.58 2.16
CA TYR A 160 -21.03 9.23 3.42
C TYR A 160 -22.27 9.94 3.99
N ALA A 161 -22.91 10.80 3.20
CA ALA A 161 -24.06 11.57 3.64
C ALA A 161 -25.26 10.68 4.02
N ALA A 162 -25.46 9.58 3.30
CA ALA A 162 -26.49 8.59 3.62
C ALA A 162 -26.19 7.84 4.94
N ARG A 163 -24.92 7.55 5.20
CA ARG A 163 -24.49 6.82 6.40
C ARG A 163 -24.56 7.69 7.66
N TRP A 164 -24.29 8.99 7.53
CA TRP A 164 -24.23 9.92 8.65
C TRP A 164 -25.12 11.15 8.42
N PRO A 165 -26.44 10.99 8.30
CA PRO A 165 -27.32 12.02 7.78
C PRO A 165 -27.44 13.28 8.65
N GLY A 166 -27.03 13.26 9.91
CA GLY A 166 -27.11 14.40 10.83
C GLY A 166 -25.78 15.12 11.07
N CYS A 167 -24.68 14.71 10.42
CA CYS A 167 -23.41 15.42 10.61
C CYS A 167 -23.31 16.64 9.69
N PRO A 168 -22.58 17.71 10.09
CA PRO A 168 -22.45 18.93 9.29
C PRO A 168 -21.96 18.69 7.86
N LEU A 169 -21.07 17.72 7.65
CA LEU A 169 -20.59 17.37 6.31
C LEU A 169 -21.70 16.76 5.44
N ALA A 170 -22.59 15.94 6.00
CA ALA A 170 -23.69 15.36 5.25
C ALA A 170 -24.71 16.42 4.82
N GLU A 171 -25.01 17.38 5.69
CA GLU A 171 -25.87 18.53 5.35
C GLU A 171 -25.23 19.41 4.28
N ALA A 172 -23.94 19.72 4.40
CA ALA A 172 -23.22 20.50 3.40
C ALA A 172 -23.17 19.79 2.03
N ILE A 173 -23.02 18.46 1.99
CA ILE A 173 -23.12 17.67 0.75
C ILE A 173 -24.53 17.77 0.15
N LYS A 174 -25.60 17.61 0.96
CA LYS A 174 -26.99 17.71 0.49
C LYS A 174 -27.35 19.11 -0.01
N ALA A 175 -26.83 20.14 0.64
CA ALA A 175 -27.01 21.53 0.26
C ALA A 175 -26.20 21.93 -0.99
N GLY A 176 -25.35 21.04 -1.51
CA GLY A 176 -24.48 21.33 -2.64
C GLY A 176 -23.29 22.23 -2.29
N GLU A 177 -23.04 22.48 -1.01
CA GLU A 177 -21.92 23.28 -0.53
C GLU A 177 -20.59 22.51 -0.55
N VAL A 178 -20.65 21.18 -0.60
CA VAL A 178 -19.50 20.29 -0.76
C VAL A 178 -19.72 19.35 -1.93
N GLY A 179 -18.81 19.37 -2.90
CA GLY A 179 -18.92 18.61 -4.14
C GLY A 179 -17.56 18.17 -4.69
N VAL A 180 -17.57 17.72 -5.93
CA VAL A 180 -16.36 17.34 -6.66
C VAL A 180 -16.42 18.03 -8.03
N GLU A 181 -15.44 18.86 -8.31
CA GLU A 181 -15.36 19.62 -9.56
C GLU A 181 -14.02 19.37 -10.29
N PRO A 182 -13.96 19.62 -11.61
CA PRO A 182 -12.69 19.61 -12.32
C PRO A 182 -11.77 20.70 -11.76
N GLY A 183 -10.62 20.32 -11.22
CA GLY A 183 -9.60 21.24 -10.75
C GLY A 183 -8.82 21.90 -11.89
N ARG A 184 -8.10 22.96 -11.55
CA ARG A 184 -7.48 23.90 -12.50
C ARG A 184 -6.42 23.28 -13.43
N TYR A 185 -5.92 22.09 -13.09
CA TYR A 185 -4.91 21.35 -13.82
C TYR A 185 -5.37 19.95 -14.28
N GLY A 186 -6.68 19.73 -14.39
CA GLY A 186 -7.25 18.45 -14.84
C GLY A 186 -7.26 17.34 -13.78
N ALA A 187 -6.77 17.62 -12.57
CA ALA A 187 -7.02 16.80 -11.38
C ALA A 187 -8.38 17.18 -10.77
N TRP A 188 -9.12 16.23 -10.19
CA TRP A 188 -10.39 16.52 -9.53
C TRP A 188 -10.15 17.10 -8.14
N GLU A 189 -10.86 18.17 -7.81
CA GLU A 189 -10.76 18.83 -6.51
C GLU A 189 -12.07 18.69 -5.73
N TYR A 190 -11.97 18.40 -4.44
CA TYR A 190 -13.11 18.56 -3.54
C TYR A 190 -13.36 20.06 -3.39
N THR A 191 -14.56 20.50 -3.76
CA THR A 191 -14.97 21.88 -3.57
C THR A 191 -15.80 21.99 -2.31
N GLY A 192 -15.64 23.10 -1.60
CA GLY A 192 -16.62 23.50 -0.62
C GLY A 192 -16.21 24.69 0.24
N ASN A 193 -17.19 25.28 0.92
CA ASN A 193 -16.96 26.39 1.83
C ASN A 193 -16.01 25.95 2.96
N PRO A 194 -14.81 26.56 3.11
CA PRO A 194 -13.84 26.18 4.14
C PRO A 194 -14.42 26.22 5.56
N GLY A 195 -15.45 27.06 5.80
CA GLY A 195 -16.16 27.12 7.08
C GLY A 195 -17.02 25.87 7.36
N ALA A 196 -17.70 25.33 6.35
CA ALA A 196 -18.51 24.11 6.45
C ALA A 196 -17.62 22.87 6.64
N ILE A 197 -16.46 22.83 5.97
CA ILE A 197 -15.49 21.72 6.09
C ILE A 197 -14.76 21.76 7.44
N ARG A 198 -14.35 22.95 7.93
CA ARG A 198 -13.73 23.10 9.27
C ARG A 198 -14.69 22.81 10.42
N GLY A 199 -15.99 23.07 10.26
CA GLY A 199 -17.01 22.73 11.25
C GLY A 199 -17.21 21.23 11.43
N ALA A 200 -16.92 20.42 10.41
CA ALA A 200 -17.17 18.99 10.41
C ALA A 200 -16.00 18.12 10.92
N VAL A 201 -14.75 18.60 10.85
CA VAL A 201 -13.55 17.77 11.13
C VAL A 201 -12.86 18.12 12.47
N GLY A 202 -13.33 19.15 13.17
CA GLY A 202 -12.64 19.65 14.37
C GLY A 202 -11.34 20.39 14.02
N LYS A 203 -10.96 21.35 14.86
CA LYS A 203 -9.78 22.20 14.64
C LYS A 203 -8.50 21.34 14.67
N GLY A 204 -7.84 21.14 13.52
CA GLY A 204 -6.45 20.62 13.51
C GLY A 204 -5.92 19.89 12.28
N GLY A 205 -6.69 19.65 11.21
CA GLY A 205 -6.20 18.90 10.04
C GLY A 205 -5.55 19.78 8.96
N HIS A 206 -4.24 19.63 8.74
CA HIS A 206 -3.55 20.21 7.57
C HIS A 206 -4.03 19.56 6.26
N TYR A 207 -4.30 20.39 5.25
CA TYR A 207 -4.67 19.98 3.89
C TYR A 207 -3.40 19.62 3.11
N GLY A 208 -3.17 18.33 2.91
CA GLY A 208 -2.21 17.78 1.94
C GLY A 208 -2.92 16.69 1.13
N GLY A 209 -2.63 16.62 -0.17
CA GLY A 209 -3.28 15.72 -1.12
C GLY A 209 -3.36 14.28 -0.63
N ASP A 210 -4.42 13.59 -1.06
CA ASP A 210 -4.92 12.32 -0.53
C ASP A 210 -5.62 12.45 0.83
N VAL A 211 -6.79 13.11 0.84
CA VAL A 211 -7.78 12.88 1.91
C VAL A 211 -8.34 11.46 1.73
N ALA A 212 -7.58 10.53 2.31
CA ALA A 212 -8.08 9.35 2.95
C ALA A 212 -9.35 9.68 3.76
N LEU A 213 -10.50 9.49 3.12
CA LEU A 213 -11.71 9.03 3.80
C LEU A 213 -11.56 7.55 4.23
N SER A 214 -10.33 7.03 4.33
CA SER A 214 -9.99 5.76 4.96
C SER A 214 -10.14 5.90 6.48
N HIS A 215 -11.17 5.27 7.04
CA HIS A 215 -11.29 4.71 8.39
C HIS A 215 -10.92 5.51 9.67
N HIS A 216 -10.13 6.58 9.62
CA HIS A 216 -9.53 7.20 10.81
C HIS A 216 -10.39 8.33 11.40
N ALA A 217 -11.24 8.97 10.59
CA ALA A 217 -12.20 9.97 11.08
C ALA A 217 -13.33 9.35 11.95
N ALA A 218 -13.62 8.05 11.77
CA ALA A 218 -14.71 7.38 12.49
C ALA A 218 -14.37 6.98 13.94
N ARG A 219 -13.10 7.02 14.36
CA ARG A 219 -12.68 6.61 15.73
C ARG A 219 -12.51 7.76 16.72
N ARG A 220 -12.61 9.03 16.30
CA ARG A 220 -12.46 10.18 17.21
C ARG A 220 -13.78 10.85 17.65
N MET A 221 -14.94 10.33 17.24
CA MET A 221 -16.26 10.88 17.61
C MET A 221 -17.08 9.99 18.57
N THR A 222 -16.45 9.02 19.23
CA THR A 222 -17.10 8.17 20.26
C THR A 222 -16.57 8.42 21.68
N ALA A 223 -15.86 9.52 21.91
CA ALA A 223 -15.45 9.96 23.23
C ALA A 223 -15.71 11.48 23.39
N ALA A 224 -16.98 11.84 23.52
CA ALA A 224 -17.49 13.01 24.23
C ALA A 224 -19.00 12.85 24.36
#